data_AF-A0A918XS96-F1
#
_entry.id   AF-A0A918XS96-F1
#
_cell.length_a   1.000
_cell.length_b   1.000
_cell.length_c   1.000
_cell.angle_alpha   90.00
_cell.angle_beta   90.00
_cell.angle_gamma   90.00
#
_symmetry.space_group_name_H-M   'P 1'
#
loop_
_entity.id
_entity.type
_entity.pdbx_description
1 polymer ?
#
loop_
_entity_poly.entity_id
_entity_poly.type
_entity_poly.pdbx_seq_one_letter_code
_entity_poly.pdbx_strand_id
1 'polypeptide(L)'
;MGGTRADRTRASIDAIDRQILRIGAERAWLSGDDVARLSAMLGVHSAAVRNARSDMLTIRGPIWRSMEAVSKHLVDRLCPLVLDRFDALLPAGDKHHGHRQPGETSVIDYAETVAAVFAWETSVGKHVLLRAAIKKRLARVAAACVVRIESHLGFENDADIPDFRRLGREILRAEVAEWAFRLAGAPEHSEAIALRAGRVARQSVTWAARVFERFRRDPDELSHFDAVATVAAVDELLLVILHVHESDQVEREAGSHPFVLTIGEQALQDFVAGLSHMTARYLQIAEQNLLEGGAPGAFVMSVLQVLERVLRVERVLQPVLATLGIELDHAATVKRMLAMRSRLLAVLGTPRASRDHAARLEAIDRALPVVGS
;
A
#
# COMPACT_ATOMS: atom_id res chain seq x y z
N MET A 1 56.44 -19.58 -16.28
CA MET A 1 56.22 -18.31 -15.57
C MET A 1 54.95 -18.42 -14.73
N GLY A 2 55.08 -18.85 -13.47
CA GLY A 2 53.94 -19.03 -12.57
C GLY A 2 53.71 -17.78 -11.74
N GLY A 3 52.71 -16.97 -12.10
CA GLY A 3 52.29 -15.84 -11.26
C GLY A 3 51.87 -16.34 -9.88
N THR A 4 52.43 -15.71 -8.84
CA THR A 4 52.17 -16.07 -7.44
C THR A 4 50.67 -15.88 -7.12
N ARG A 5 50.16 -16.58 -6.11
CA ARG A 5 48.75 -16.46 -5.66
C ARG A 5 48.35 -14.99 -5.39
N ALA A 6 49.30 -14.18 -4.91
CA ALA A 6 49.13 -12.75 -4.67
C ALA A 6 48.93 -11.93 -5.97
N ASP A 7 49.64 -12.25 -7.05
CA ASP A 7 49.52 -11.54 -8.34
C ASP A 7 48.16 -11.78 -9.00
N ARG A 8 47.62 -13.00 -8.88
CA ARG A 8 46.28 -13.33 -9.41
C ARG A 8 45.16 -12.64 -8.62
N THR A 9 45.27 -12.60 -7.29
CA THR A 9 44.30 -11.89 -6.44
C THR A 9 44.30 -10.39 -6.76
N ARG A 10 45.47 -9.79 -6.99
CA ARG A 10 45.60 -8.38 -7.35
C ARG A 10 44.97 -8.05 -8.70
N ALA A 11 45.29 -8.82 -9.75
CA ALA A 11 44.70 -8.62 -11.08
C ALA A 11 43.17 -8.80 -11.07
N SER A 12 42.66 -9.70 -10.22
CA SER A 12 41.22 -9.89 -10.04
C SER A 12 40.55 -8.69 -9.38
N ILE A 13 41.17 -8.11 -8.33
CA ILE A 13 40.64 -6.91 -7.66
C ILE A 13 40.65 -5.71 -8.60
N ASP A 14 41.73 -5.49 -9.35
CA ASP A 14 41.82 -4.37 -10.31
C ASP A 14 40.80 -4.48 -11.46
N ALA A 15 40.42 -5.70 -11.85
CA ALA A 15 39.34 -5.93 -12.82
C ALA A 15 37.97 -5.61 -12.23
N ILE A 16 37.73 -5.98 -10.97
CA ILE A 16 36.51 -5.68 -10.24
C ILE A 16 36.35 -4.18 -10.05
N ASP A 17 37.38 -3.49 -9.58
CA ASP A 17 37.37 -2.04 -9.37
C ASP A 17 36.99 -1.31 -10.66
N ARG A 18 37.64 -1.63 -11.78
CA ARG A 18 37.35 -0.98 -13.07
C ARG A 18 35.91 -1.16 -13.52
N GLN A 19 35.28 -2.29 -13.20
CA GLN A 19 33.88 -2.51 -13.54
C GLN A 19 32.95 -1.74 -12.58
N ILE A 20 33.21 -1.75 -11.27
CA ILE A 20 32.45 -0.96 -10.29
C ILE A 20 32.50 0.53 -10.65
N LEU A 21 33.68 1.05 -10.95
CA LEU A 21 33.93 2.46 -11.29
C LEU A 21 33.23 2.91 -12.59
N ARG A 22 32.86 1.98 -13.48
CA ARG A 22 32.11 2.28 -14.71
C ARG A 22 30.61 2.39 -14.47
N ILE A 23 30.07 1.69 -13.47
CA ILE A 23 28.64 1.69 -13.18
C ILE A 23 28.24 3.07 -12.64
N GLY A 24 27.27 3.71 -13.30
CA GLY A 24 26.79 5.05 -12.95
C GLY A 24 27.72 6.20 -13.33
N ALA A 25 28.80 5.94 -14.10
CA ALA A 25 29.73 7.00 -14.51
C ALA A 25 29.20 7.89 -15.65
N GLU A 26 28.43 7.30 -16.57
CA GLU A 26 28.02 7.94 -17.83
C GLU A 26 26.51 8.16 -17.96
N ARG A 27 25.71 7.62 -17.04
CA ARG A 27 24.24 7.61 -17.11
C ARG A 27 23.62 8.30 -15.91
N ALA A 28 22.48 8.96 -16.15
CA ALA A 28 21.67 9.61 -15.12
C ALA A 28 20.70 8.65 -14.40
N TRP A 29 20.74 7.35 -14.72
CA TRP A 29 19.99 6.28 -14.07
C TRP A 29 20.69 4.93 -14.26
N LEU A 30 20.21 3.90 -13.54
CA LEU A 30 20.73 2.54 -13.61
C LEU A 30 19.69 1.64 -14.27
N SER A 31 20.15 0.67 -15.06
CA SER A 31 19.31 -0.45 -15.52
C SER A 31 19.29 -1.58 -14.48
N GLY A 32 18.36 -2.51 -14.62
CA GLY A 32 18.34 -3.71 -13.76
C GLY A 32 19.64 -4.52 -13.83
N ASP A 33 20.24 -4.60 -15.02
CA ASP A 33 21.55 -5.25 -15.22
C ASP A 33 22.68 -4.52 -14.49
N ASP A 34 22.63 -3.18 -14.45
CA ASP A 34 23.62 -2.37 -13.73
C ASP A 34 23.51 -2.62 -12.21
N VAL A 35 22.28 -2.68 -11.67
CA VAL A 35 22.03 -2.95 -10.25
C VAL A 35 22.49 -4.36 -9.88
N ALA A 36 22.05 -5.38 -10.62
CA ALA A 36 22.40 -6.77 -10.35
C ALA A 36 23.92 -6.98 -10.40
N ARG A 37 24.58 -6.40 -11.41
CA ARG A 37 26.04 -6.44 -11.55
C ARG A 37 26.72 -5.74 -10.39
N LEU A 38 26.32 -4.52 -10.06
CA LEU A 38 26.91 -3.77 -8.96
C LEU A 38 26.82 -4.52 -7.64
N SER A 39 25.64 -5.03 -7.27
CA SER A 39 25.43 -5.76 -6.03
C SER A 39 26.32 -7.01 -5.95
N ALA A 40 26.41 -7.79 -7.04
CA ALA A 40 27.31 -8.93 -7.11
C ALA A 40 28.78 -8.53 -6.95
N MET A 41 29.21 -7.47 -7.63
CA MET A 41 30.60 -7.00 -7.60
C MET A 41 31.01 -6.43 -6.24
N LEU A 42 30.12 -5.69 -5.58
CA LEU A 42 30.33 -5.25 -4.20
C LEU A 42 30.46 -6.45 -3.26
N GLY A 43 29.63 -7.49 -3.43
CA GLY A 43 29.74 -8.73 -2.66
C GLY A 43 31.10 -9.42 -2.81
N VAL A 44 31.57 -9.59 -4.05
CA VAL A 44 32.90 -10.17 -4.34
C VAL A 44 34.02 -9.30 -3.76
N HIS A 45 33.95 -7.97 -3.95
CA HIS A 45 34.93 -7.04 -3.42
C HIS A 45 34.98 -7.11 -1.88
N SER A 46 33.83 -7.12 -1.19
CA SER A 46 33.76 -7.27 0.26
C SER A 46 34.35 -8.59 0.76
N ALA A 47 34.15 -9.70 0.04
CA ALA A 47 34.78 -10.97 0.37
C ALA A 47 36.31 -10.91 0.21
N ALA A 48 36.80 -10.31 -0.88
CA ALA A 48 38.23 -10.13 -1.12
C ALA A 48 38.90 -9.28 -0.02
N VAL A 49 38.28 -8.16 0.37
CA VAL A 49 38.77 -7.30 1.46
C VAL A 49 38.80 -8.04 2.80
N ARG A 50 37.76 -8.82 3.13
CA ARG A 50 37.70 -9.60 4.38
C ARG A 50 38.80 -10.67 4.44
N ASN A 51 38.98 -11.43 3.35
CA ASN A 51 40.04 -12.44 3.26
C ASN A 51 41.43 -11.81 3.38
N ALA A 52 41.63 -10.63 2.80
CA ALA A 52 42.92 -9.97 2.90
C ALA A 52 43.20 -9.36 4.28
N ARG A 53 42.15 -9.06 5.06
CA ARG A 53 42.26 -8.63 6.47
C ARG A 53 42.61 -9.78 7.41
N SER A 54 42.06 -10.98 7.19
CA SER A 54 42.39 -12.15 8.02
C SER A 54 43.86 -12.55 7.90
N ASP A 55 44.51 -12.21 6.78
CA ASP A 55 45.89 -12.62 6.50
C ASP A 55 46.96 -11.73 7.15
N MET A 56 46.58 -10.66 7.91
CA MET A 56 47.39 -9.68 8.68
C MET A 56 48.59 -8.98 8.00
N LEU A 57 49.25 -9.59 7.00
CA LEU A 57 50.48 -9.15 6.34
C LEU A 57 50.21 -8.32 5.06
N THR A 58 48.98 -8.34 4.52
CA THR A 58 48.61 -7.77 3.22
C THR A 58 47.79 -6.46 3.29
N ILE A 59 47.49 -5.96 4.48
CA ILE A 59 46.61 -4.78 4.66
C ILE A 59 47.26 -3.49 4.11
N ARG A 60 48.57 -3.46 3.84
CA ARG A 60 49.26 -2.28 3.30
C ARG A 60 49.38 -2.31 1.78
N GLY A 61 48.73 -1.34 1.12
CA GLY A 61 49.04 -0.92 -0.26
C GLY A 61 47.89 -1.13 -1.26
N PRO A 62 47.75 -2.29 -1.93
CA PRO A 62 46.82 -2.46 -3.04
C PRO A 62 45.35 -2.50 -2.62
N ILE A 63 45.01 -3.27 -1.58
CA ILE A 63 43.63 -3.41 -1.09
C ILE A 63 43.12 -2.11 -0.50
N TRP A 64 43.96 -1.36 0.22
CA TRP A 64 43.60 -0.04 0.73
C TRP A 64 43.28 0.95 -0.41
N ARG A 65 44.10 0.97 -1.47
CA ARG A 65 43.86 1.82 -2.64
C ARG A 65 42.57 1.44 -3.40
N SER A 66 42.31 0.14 -3.52
CA SER A 66 41.06 -0.37 -4.10
C SER A 66 39.84 0.06 -3.27
N MET A 67 39.88 -0.15 -1.95
CA MET A 67 38.86 0.32 -1.02
C MET A 67 38.61 1.83 -1.12
N GLU A 68 39.69 2.63 -1.19
CA GLU A 68 39.60 4.09 -1.30
C GLU A 68 39.00 4.53 -2.64
N ALA A 69 39.40 3.91 -3.75
CA ALA A 69 38.87 4.19 -5.08
C ALA A 69 37.37 3.84 -5.18
N VAL A 70 36.97 2.66 -4.71
CA VAL A 70 35.56 2.24 -4.69
C VAL A 70 34.76 3.13 -3.75
N SER A 71 35.25 3.40 -2.54
CA SER A 71 34.62 4.32 -1.59
C SER A 71 34.38 5.69 -2.20
N LYS A 72 35.40 6.27 -2.84
CA LYS A 72 35.29 7.58 -3.48
C LYS A 72 34.23 7.60 -4.59
N HIS A 73 34.19 6.57 -5.44
CA HIS A 73 33.16 6.45 -6.48
C HIS A 73 31.75 6.31 -5.90
N LEU A 74 31.59 5.48 -4.87
CA LEU A 74 30.31 5.32 -4.19
C LEU A 74 29.83 6.64 -3.58
N VAL A 75 30.71 7.42 -2.95
CA VAL A 75 30.38 8.71 -2.33
C VAL A 75 30.08 9.77 -3.38
N ASP A 76 30.96 9.94 -4.36
CA ASP A 76 30.95 11.09 -5.27
C ASP A 76 29.95 10.93 -6.42
N ARG A 77 29.60 9.67 -6.78
CA ARG A 77 28.80 9.37 -7.97
C ARG A 77 27.61 8.51 -7.68
N LEU A 78 27.85 7.28 -7.20
CA LEU A 78 26.81 6.26 -7.20
C LEU A 78 25.73 6.54 -6.15
N CYS A 79 26.09 6.86 -4.91
CA CYS A 79 25.11 7.10 -3.85
C CYS A 79 24.24 8.33 -4.15
N PRO A 80 24.79 9.49 -4.59
CA PRO A 80 23.96 10.60 -5.04
C PRO A 80 22.96 10.18 -6.13
N LEU A 81 23.42 9.47 -7.17
CA LEU A 81 22.57 8.98 -8.25
C LEU A 81 21.45 8.07 -7.73
N VAL A 82 21.81 7.04 -6.97
CA VAL A 82 20.86 6.04 -6.42
C VAL A 82 19.86 6.73 -5.50
N LEU A 83 20.31 7.63 -4.62
CA LEU A 83 19.44 8.28 -3.65
C LEU A 83 18.52 9.33 -4.29
N ASP A 84 18.99 10.07 -5.30
CA ASP A 84 18.17 11.03 -6.03
C ASP A 84 17.11 10.30 -6.88
N ARG A 85 17.45 9.16 -7.49
CA ARG A 85 16.48 8.34 -8.22
C ARG A 85 15.52 7.60 -7.28
N PHE A 86 16.00 7.10 -6.14
CA PHE A 86 15.17 6.53 -5.08
C PHE A 86 14.13 7.54 -4.58
N ASP A 87 14.55 8.77 -4.28
CA ASP A 87 13.68 9.89 -3.88
C ASP A 87 12.67 10.25 -4.98
N ALA A 88 13.12 10.35 -6.24
CA ALA A 88 12.27 10.71 -7.38
C ALA A 88 11.23 9.64 -7.77
N LEU A 89 11.57 8.36 -7.60
CA LEU A 89 10.69 7.24 -7.92
C LEU A 89 9.83 6.81 -6.73
N LEU A 90 10.23 7.16 -5.50
CA LEU A 90 9.37 7.03 -4.34
C LEU A 90 8.21 8.00 -4.44
N PRO A 91 7.01 7.57 -4.02
CA PRO A 91 5.85 8.43 -4.04
C PRO A 91 5.82 9.45 -2.87
N ALA A 92 6.98 9.99 -2.48
CA ALA A 92 7.15 10.83 -1.30
C ALA A 92 6.75 12.31 -1.53
N GLY A 93 6.79 12.80 -2.78
CA GLY A 93 6.59 14.22 -3.10
C GLY A 93 5.36 14.53 -3.97
N ASP A 94 4.75 15.71 -3.78
CA ASP A 94 3.72 16.27 -4.69
C ASP A 94 4.31 16.79 -6.01
N LYS A 95 5.61 17.07 -6.03
CA LYS A 95 6.32 17.57 -7.19
C LYS A 95 6.77 16.41 -8.05
N HIS A 96 5.91 16.03 -8.99
CA HIS A 96 6.23 15.17 -10.14
C HIS A 96 6.88 13.84 -9.73
N HIS A 97 6.07 12.79 -9.55
CA HIS A 97 6.57 11.41 -9.61
C HIS A 97 7.49 11.32 -10.81
N GLY A 98 8.78 11.08 -10.58
CA GLY A 98 9.75 11.04 -11.65
C GLY A 98 9.30 9.98 -12.63
N HIS A 99 9.06 10.35 -13.89
CA HIS A 99 8.77 9.34 -14.90
C HIS A 99 9.99 8.42 -15.00
N ARG A 100 9.77 7.14 -14.70
CA ARG A 100 10.77 6.09 -14.91
C ARG A 100 11.14 6.07 -16.38
N GLN A 101 12.42 6.20 -16.68
CA GLN A 101 12.90 6.17 -18.06
C GLN A 101 12.76 4.74 -18.61
N PRO A 102 12.56 4.57 -19.93
CA PRO A 102 12.61 3.25 -20.55
C PRO A 102 13.94 2.54 -20.22
N GLY A 103 13.87 1.35 -19.64
CA GLY A 103 15.06 0.57 -19.24
C GLY A 103 15.71 0.98 -17.92
N GLU A 104 15.20 2.01 -17.23
CA GLU A 104 15.59 2.31 -15.85
C GLU A 104 15.09 1.22 -14.90
N THR A 105 15.79 0.98 -13.81
CA THR A 105 15.42 0.04 -12.75
C THR A 105 14.25 0.56 -11.88
N SER A 106 13.67 -0.28 -11.03
CA SER A 106 12.59 0.09 -10.12
C SER A 106 13.09 0.74 -8.83
N VAL A 107 12.19 1.36 -8.06
CA VAL A 107 12.50 1.90 -6.72
C VAL A 107 12.99 0.82 -5.75
N ILE A 108 12.51 -0.41 -5.91
CA ILE A 108 12.92 -1.58 -5.13
C ILE A 108 14.38 -1.93 -5.43
N ASP A 109 14.77 -1.96 -6.70
CA ASP A 109 16.16 -2.23 -7.10
C ASP A 109 17.13 -1.13 -6.59
N TYR A 110 16.67 0.12 -6.57
CA TYR A 110 17.42 1.21 -5.95
C TYR A 110 17.56 1.02 -4.43
N ALA A 111 16.50 0.57 -3.75
CA ALA A 111 16.56 0.23 -2.32
C ALA A 111 17.56 -0.90 -2.05
N GLU A 112 17.54 -1.95 -2.86
CA GLU A 112 18.50 -3.06 -2.79
C GLU A 112 19.93 -2.59 -3.04
N THR A 113 20.13 -1.64 -3.96
CA THR A 113 21.43 -1.03 -4.21
C THR A 113 21.94 -0.29 -2.96
N VAL A 114 21.06 0.46 -2.27
CA VAL A 114 21.41 1.11 -1.00
C VAL A 114 21.82 0.07 0.05
N ALA A 115 21.07 -1.02 0.18
CA ALA A 115 21.42 -2.13 1.08
C ALA A 115 22.77 -2.79 0.71
N ALA A 116 23.04 -3.01 -0.58
CA ALA A 116 24.30 -3.58 -1.04
C ALA A 116 25.50 -2.68 -0.68
N VAL A 117 25.35 -1.35 -0.80
CA VAL A 117 26.36 -0.38 -0.39
C VAL A 117 26.57 -0.40 1.13
N PHE A 118 25.50 -0.48 1.93
CA PHE A 118 25.62 -0.63 3.38
C PHE A 118 26.30 -1.94 3.80
N ALA A 119 25.97 -3.05 3.16
CA ALA A 119 26.59 -4.35 3.41
C ALA A 119 28.07 -4.33 3.05
N TRP A 120 28.41 -3.66 1.94
CA TRP A 120 29.79 -3.46 1.53
C TRP A 120 30.59 -2.65 2.54
N GLU A 121 30.07 -1.49 2.96
CA GLU A 121 30.71 -0.63 3.95
C GLU A 121 30.91 -1.36 5.29
N THR A 122 29.91 -2.11 5.74
CA THR A 122 30.01 -2.93 6.97
C THR A 122 31.17 -3.92 6.89
N SER A 123 31.35 -4.55 5.72
CA SER A 123 32.40 -5.54 5.49
C SER A 123 33.80 -4.91 5.40
N VAL A 124 33.87 -3.66 4.90
CA VAL A 124 35.12 -2.95 4.61
C VAL A 124 35.57 -2.07 5.80
N GLY A 125 34.68 -1.71 6.74
CA GLY A 125 35.00 -1.09 8.03
C GLY A 125 34.84 0.44 8.08
N LYS A 126 34.95 1.01 9.30
CA LYS A 126 34.51 2.37 9.70
C LYS A 126 35.21 3.58 9.05
N HIS A 127 36.13 3.38 8.10
CA HIS A 127 36.88 4.49 7.49
C HIS A 127 36.11 5.23 6.39
N VAL A 128 34.89 4.79 6.09
CA VAL A 128 34.06 5.34 5.01
C VAL A 128 32.87 6.06 5.62
N LEU A 129 32.62 7.31 5.20
CA LEU A 129 31.53 8.17 5.71
C LEU A 129 30.20 7.96 4.94
N LEU A 130 30.07 6.87 4.18
CA LEU A 130 28.90 6.57 3.35
C LEU A 130 27.65 6.41 4.21
N ARG A 131 27.77 5.73 5.37
CA ARG A 131 26.64 5.43 6.24
C ARG A 131 25.86 6.66 6.64
N ALA A 132 26.57 7.65 7.13
CA ALA A 132 26.00 8.87 7.68
C ALA A 132 25.29 9.67 6.57
N ALA A 133 25.89 9.74 5.38
CA ALA A 133 25.31 10.42 4.23
C ALA A 133 24.01 9.75 3.74
N ILE A 134 24.04 8.43 3.57
CA ILE A 134 22.87 7.64 3.14
C ILE A 134 21.76 7.77 4.19
N LYS A 135 22.05 7.53 5.48
CA LYS A 135 21.05 7.67 6.56
C LYS A 135 20.43 9.06 6.61
N LYS A 136 21.23 10.12 6.48
CA LYS A 136 20.72 11.50 6.46
C LYS A 136 19.77 11.75 5.28
N ARG A 137 20.03 11.15 4.11
CA ARG A 137 19.16 11.29 2.94
C ARG A 137 17.88 10.47 3.10
N LEU A 138 17.97 9.21 3.52
CA LEU A 138 16.81 8.36 3.80
C LEU A 138 15.89 9.01 4.84
N ALA A 139 16.43 9.57 5.93
CA ALA A 139 15.65 10.27 6.94
C ALA A 139 14.87 11.47 6.37
N ARG A 140 15.45 12.21 5.43
CA ARG A 140 14.77 13.33 4.76
C ARG A 140 13.61 12.85 3.89
N VAL A 141 13.82 11.80 3.11
CA VAL A 141 12.79 11.23 2.23
C VAL A 141 11.67 10.62 3.09
N ALA A 142 12.02 9.91 4.17
CA ALA A 142 11.05 9.36 5.11
C ALA A 142 10.20 10.45 5.77
N ALA A 143 10.82 11.56 6.19
CA ALA A 143 10.08 12.71 6.72
C ALA A 143 9.10 13.29 5.69
N ALA A 144 9.47 13.37 4.42
CA ALA A 144 8.56 13.80 3.36
C ALA A 144 7.37 12.83 3.18
N CYS A 145 7.62 11.52 3.19
CA CYS A 145 6.55 10.51 3.18
C CYS A 145 5.59 10.69 4.36
N VAL A 146 6.13 10.84 5.57
CA VAL A 146 5.32 11.02 6.79
C VAL A 146 4.45 12.27 6.71
N VAL A 147 5.05 13.43 6.34
CA VAL A 147 4.29 14.69 6.19
C VAL A 147 3.16 14.55 5.17
N ARG A 148 3.41 13.84 4.06
CA ARG A 148 2.39 13.57 3.05
C ARG A 148 1.24 12.73 3.61
N ILE A 149 1.54 11.62 4.28
CA ILE A 149 0.54 10.76 4.91
C ILE A 149 -0.26 11.56 5.94
N GLU A 150 0.41 12.36 6.77
CA GLU A 150 -0.23 13.18 7.81
C GLU A 150 -1.09 14.31 7.25
N SER A 151 -0.82 14.81 6.03
CA SER A 151 -1.69 15.80 5.39
C SER A 151 -3.14 15.31 5.19
N HIS A 152 -3.35 13.99 5.21
CA HIS A 152 -4.67 13.36 5.16
C HIS A 152 -5.38 13.26 6.52
N LEU A 153 -4.67 13.49 7.63
CA LEU A 153 -5.27 13.54 8.97
C LEU A 153 -5.94 14.89 9.26
N GLY A 154 -5.63 15.93 8.47
CA GLY A 154 -6.02 17.32 8.71
C GLY A 154 -7.42 17.72 8.25
N PHE A 155 -8.31 16.78 7.93
CA PHE A 155 -9.73 17.13 7.73
C PHE A 155 -10.36 17.42 9.10
N GLU A 156 -10.27 18.69 9.53
CA GLU A 156 -10.84 19.18 10.79
C GLU A 156 -12.37 19.36 10.72
N ASN A 157 -12.94 19.46 9.52
CA ASN A 157 -14.38 19.62 9.34
C ASN A 157 -15.07 18.27 9.20
N ASP A 158 -15.97 17.97 10.14
CA ASP A 158 -16.89 16.81 10.08
C ASP A 158 -17.81 16.82 8.84
N ALA A 159 -17.86 17.92 8.08
CA ALA A 159 -18.67 18.06 6.88
C ALA A 159 -18.02 17.47 5.61
N ASP A 160 -16.68 17.35 5.57
CA ASP A 160 -15.97 16.92 4.36
C ASP A 160 -15.75 15.41 4.36
N ILE A 161 -16.33 14.72 3.38
CA ILE A 161 -16.05 13.31 3.15
C ILE A 161 -14.64 13.19 2.57
N PRO A 162 -13.81 12.29 3.11
CA PRO A 162 -12.52 12.02 2.50
C PRO A 162 -12.70 11.37 1.12
N ASP A 163 -11.91 11.80 0.14
CA ASP A 163 -11.82 11.11 -1.14
C ASP A 163 -11.14 9.73 -0.93
N PHE A 164 -11.95 8.69 -0.75
CA PHE A 164 -11.47 7.32 -0.54
C PHE A 164 -10.59 6.81 -1.69
N ARG A 165 -10.81 7.27 -2.93
CA ARG A 165 -9.92 6.92 -4.06
C ARG A 165 -8.55 7.55 -3.93
N ARG A 166 -8.49 8.78 -3.42
CA ARG A 166 -7.23 9.42 -3.07
C ARG A 166 -6.59 8.69 -1.88
N LEU A 167 -7.33 8.40 -0.82
CA LEU A 167 -6.80 7.69 0.36
C LEU A 167 -6.23 6.31 0.03
N GLY A 168 -6.96 5.47 -0.72
CA GLY A 168 -6.46 4.14 -1.10
C GLY A 168 -5.16 4.21 -1.90
N ARG A 169 -5.03 5.20 -2.80
CA ARG A 169 -3.76 5.46 -3.52
C ARG A 169 -2.64 5.88 -2.58
N GLU A 170 -2.94 6.65 -1.54
CA GLU A 170 -1.93 7.12 -0.58
C GLU A 170 -1.49 6.02 0.38
N ILE A 171 -2.39 5.12 0.79
CA ILE A 171 -2.04 3.92 1.56
C ILE A 171 -1.12 3.02 0.72
N LEU A 172 -1.46 2.73 -0.54
CA LEU A 172 -0.60 1.96 -1.44
C LEU A 172 0.79 2.58 -1.61
N ARG A 173 0.84 3.92 -1.70
CA ARG A 173 2.12 4.65 -1.78
C ARG A 173 2.93 4.52 -0.50
N ALA A 174 2.27 4.57 0.66
CA ALA A 174 2.90 4.37 1.96
C ALA A 174 3.44 2.94 2.10
N GLU A 175 2.71 1.92 1.66
CA GLU A 175 3.17 0.52 1.65
C GLU A 175 4.40 0.31 0.77
N VAL A 176 4.41 0.89 -0.44
CA VAL A 176 5.60 0.85 -1.32
C VAL A 176 6.79 1.55 -0.65
N ALA A 177 6.56 2.70 0.00
CA ALA A 177 7.61 3.40 0.73
C ALA A 177 8.11 2.58 1.92
N GLU A 178 7.22 2.00 2.71
CA GLU A 178 7.53 1.11 3.83
C GLU A 178 8.46 -0.03 3.39
N TRP A 179 8.11 -0.74 2.31
CA TRP A 179 8.91 -1.83 1.77
C TRP A 179 10.26 -1.36 1.26
N ALA A 180 10.29 -0.25 0.53
CA ALA A 180 11.52 0.33 0.01
C ALA A 180 12.48 0.75 1.16
N PHE A 181 11.98 1.37 2.24
CA PHE A 181 12.80 1.74 3.39
C PHE A 181 13.29 0.52 4.18
N ARG A 182 12.46 -0.52 4.31
CA ARG A 182 12.87 -1.79 4.93
C ARG A 182 14.02 -2.42 4.15
N LEU A 183 13.89 -2.53 2.83
CA LEU A 183 14.92 -3.07 1.95
C LEU A 183 16.19 -2.23 1.93
N ALA A 184 16.06 -0.90 1.96
CA ALA A 184 17.21 0.01 2.03
C ALA A 184 17.97 -0.06 3.37
N GLY A 185 17.55 -0.88 4.33
CA GLY A 185 18.19 -1.02 5.64
C GLY A 185 17.88 0.11 6.61
N ALA A 186 16.70 0.72 6.49
CA ALA A 186 16.17 1.74 7.39
C ALA A 186 14.82 1.31 8.00
N PRO A 187 14.79 0.22 8.78
CA PRO A 187 13.56 -0.30 9.39
C PRO A 187 12.87 0.74 10.29
N GLU A 188 13.62 1.61 10.96
CA GLU A 188 13.07 2.67 11.81
C GLU A 188 12.16 3.64 11.03
N HIS A 189 12.46 3.88 9.75
CA HIS A 189 11.66 4.73 8.88
C HIS A 189 10.48 3.97 8.28
N SER A 190 10.67 2.69 7.97
CA SER A 190 9.60 1.77 7.54
C SER A 190 8.51 1.69 8.61
N GLU A 191 8.88 1.43 9.87
CA GLU A 191 7.95 1.37 11.02
C GLU A 191 7.22 2.70 11.23
N ALA A 192 7.92 3.83 11.13
CA ALA A 192 7.31 5.15 11.26
C ALA A 192 6.26 5.42 10.17
N ILE A 193 6.52 4.99 8.93
CA ILE A 193 5.57 5.10 7.81
C ILE A 193 4.36 4.20 8.04
N ALA A 194 4.58 2.93 8.39
CA ALA A 194 3.53 1.96 8.66
C ALA A 194 2.59 2.43 9.79
N LEU A 195 3.15 2.95 10.89
CA LEU A 195 2.36 3.49 12.01
C LEU A 195 1.45 4.64 11.57
N ARG A 196 1.94 5.53 10.70
CA ARG A 196 1.18 6.70 10.22
C ARG A 196 0.14 6.30 9.19
N ALA A 197 0.47 5.37 8.29
CA ALA A 197 -0.48 4.80 7.34
C ALA A 197 -1.63 4.09 8.07
N GLY A 198 -1.33 3.27 9.08
CA GLY A 198 -2.33 2.63 9.93
C GLY A 198 -3.23 3.63 10.64
N ARG A 199 -2.69 4.76 11.12
CA ARG A 199 -3.49 5.85 11.72
C ARG A 199 -4.44 6.48 10.70
N VAL A 200 -3.96 6.82 9.51
CA VAL A 200 -4.80 7.38 8.43
C VAL A 200 -5.90 6.39 8.03
N ALA A 201 -5.56 5.10 7.91
CA ALA A 201 -6.50 4.06 7.56
C ALA A 201 -7.62 3.95 8.61
N ARG A 202 -7.27 3.90 9.90
CA ARG A 202 -8.27 3.86 11.00
C ARG A 202 -9.20 5.07 10.97
N GLN A 203 -8.64 6.28 10.85
CA GLN A 203 -9.44 7.51 10.75
C GLN A 203 -10.37 7.49 9.54
N SER A 204 -9.91 6.94 8.41
CA SER A 204 -10.70 6.80 7.19
C SER A 204 -11.88 5.85 7.37
N VAL A 205 -11.68 4.71 8.04
CA VAL A 205 -12.77 3.79 8.40
C VAL A 205 -13.75 4.44 9.36
N THR A 206 -13.27 5.17 10.37
CA THR A 206 -14.13 5.94 11.28
C THR A 206 -14.96 6.98 10.53
N TRP A 207 -14.40 7.67 9.53
CA TRP A 207 -15.16 8.59 8.69
C TRP A 207 -16.22 7.89 7.85
N ALA A 208 -15.90 6.74 7.25
CA ALA A 208 -16.91 5.93 6.53
C ALA A 208 -18.07 5.52 7.46
N ALA A 209 -17.75 5.08 8.69
CA ALA A 209 -18.74 4.76 9.70
C ALA A 209 -19.65 5.95 10.03
N ARG A 210 -19.08 7.15 10.18
CA ARG A 210 -19.83 8.39 10.43
C ARG A 210 -20.75 8.77 9.27
N VAL A 211 -20.31 8.59 8.02
CA VAL A 211 -21.14 8.83 6.83
C VAL A 211 -22.39 7.94 6.87
N PHE A 212 -22.22 6.65 7.17
CA PHE A 212 -23.34 5.72 7.28
C PHE A 212 -24.25 6.05 8.46
N GLU A 213 -23.68 6.45 9.60
CA GLU A 213 -24.44 6.88 10.77
C GLU A 213 -25.23 8.18 10.53
N ARG A 214 -24.68 9.13 9.76
CA ARG A 214 -25.38 10.36 9.34
C ARG A 214 -26.59 10.02 8.50
N PHE A 215 -26.41 9.20 7.45
CA PHE A 215 -27.50 8.71 6.61
C PHE A 215 -28.57 7.97 7.42
N ARG A 216 -28.17 7.23 8.46
CA ARG A 216 -29.10 6.55 9.37
C ARG A 216 -29.95 7.53 10.18
N ARG A 217 -29.34 8.57 10.75
CA ARG A 217 -30.02 9.52 11.65
C ARG A 217 -30.93 10.49 10.92
N ASP A 218 -30.47 11.04 9.80
CA ASP A 218 -31.17 12.06 9.04
C ASP A 218 -31.03 11.80 7.53
N PRO A 219 -31.86 10.89 6.97
CA PRO A 219 -31.75 10.52 5.56
C PRO A 219 -32.29 11.65 4.67
N ASP A 220 -31.38 12.28 3.96
CA ASP A 220 -31.62 13.32 2.96
C ASP A 220 -30.81 13.05 1.67
N GLU A 221 -30.97 13.90 0.65
CA GLU A 221 -30.27 13.70 -0.63
C GLU A 221 -28.74 13.79 -0.49
N LEU A 222 -28.26 14.63 0.43
CA LEU A 222 -26.82 14.81 0.69
C LEU A 222 -26.24 13.58 1.37
N SER A 223 -26.82 13.11 2.47
CA SER A 223 -26.35 11.91 3.16
C SER A 223 -26.52 10.64 2.31
N HIS A 224 -27.51 10.57 1.43
CA HIS A 224 -27.60 9.53 0.40
C HIS A 224 -26.41 9.61 -0.57
N PHE A 225 -26.13 10.79 -1.12
CA PHE A 225 -25.00 11.01 -2.01
C PHE A 225 -23.68 10.62 -1.35
N ASP A 226 -23.48 10.99 -0.09
CA ASP A 226 -22.30 10.71 0.71
C ASP A 226 -22.10 9.18 0.90
N ALA A 227 -23.17 8.48 1.25
CA ALA A 227 -23.18 7.03 1.39
C ALA A 227 -22.87 6.34 0.05
N VAL A 228 -23.51 6.80 -1.04
CA VAL A 228 -23.27 6.29 -2.40
C VAL A 228 -21.82 6.52 -2.82
N ALA A 229 -21.25 7.70 -2.56
CA ALA A 229 -19.88 8.05 -2.92
C ALA A 229 -18.85 7.20 -2.15
N THR A 230 -19.08 6.98 -0.86
CA THR A 230 -18.27 6.10 0.00
C THR A 230 -18.27 4.66 -0.54
N VAL A 231 -19.46 4.12 -0.81
CA VAL A 231 -19.62 2.77 -1.34
C VAL A 231 -19.20 2.68 -2.82
N ALA A 232 -19.19 3.78 -3.58
CA ALA A 232 -18.69 3.79 -4.97
C ALA A 232 -17.18 3.54 -5.09
N ALA A 233 -16.44 3.80 -4.01
CA ALA A 233 -15.01 3.51 -3.90
C ALA A 233 -14.78 2.17 -3.16
N VAL A 234 -15.59 1.13 -3.45
CA VAL A 234 -15.49 -0.19 -2.78
C VAL A 234 -14.05 -0.70 -2.75
N ASP A 235 -13.35 -0.67 -3.89
CA ASP A 235 -12.02 -1.26 -3.99
C ASP A 235 -11.00 -0.53 -3.10
N GLU A 236 -11.05 0.79 -3.06
CA GLU A 236 -10.17 1.58 -2.18
C GLU A 236 -10.58 1.52 -0.71
N LEU A 237 -11.88 1.44 -0.43
CA LEU A 237 -12.39 1.24 0.93
C LEU A 237 -11.97 -0.13 1.49
N LEU A 238 -12.03 -1.19 0.67
CA LEU A 238 -11.55 -2.52 1.05
C LEU A 238 -10.06 -2.50 1.35
N LEU A 239 -9.26 -1.81 0.53
CA LEU A 239 -7.83 -1.66 0.78
C LEU A 239 -7.55 -0.96 2.12
N VAL A 240 -8.24 0.14 2.39
CA VAL A 240 -8.15 0.86 3.67
C VAL A 240 -8.50 -0.07 4.84
N ILE A 241 -9.59 -0.84 4.72
CA ILE A 241 -10.04 -1.75 5.79
C ILE A 241 -9.05 -2.90 6.02
N LEU A 242 -8.49 -3.48 4.96
CA LEU A 242 -7.47 -4.53 5.07
C LEU A 242 -6.22 -3.99 5.78
N HIS A 243 -5.81 -2.76 5.47
CA HIS A 243 -4.69 -2.11 6.15
C HIS A 243 -4.98 -1.83 7.63
N VAL A 244 -6.22 -1.47 8.00
CA VAL A 244 -6.63 -1.38 9.41
C VAL A 244 -6.50 -2.73 10.10
N HIS A 245 -6.95 -3.81 9.46
CA HIS A 245 -6.87 -5.16 10.01
C HIS A 245 -5.42 -5.62 10.22
N GLU A 246 -4.54 -5.39 9.25
CA GLU A 246 -3.12 -5.72 9.39
C GLU A 246 -2.46 -4.92 10.52
N SER A 247 -2.71 -3.60 10.58
CA SER A 247 -2.19 -2.77 11.66
C SER A 247 -2.71 -3.20 13.04
N ASP A 248 -3.93 -3.72 13.12
CA ASP A 248 -4.52 -4.24 14.36
C ASP A 248 -3.85 -5.54 14.82
N GLN A 249 -3.61 -6.47 13.89
CA GLN A 249 -2.86 -7.69 14.18
C GLN A 249 -1.48 -7.39 14.76
N VAL A 250 -0.75 -6.44 14.17
CA VAL A 250 0.55 -6.00 14.67
C VAL A 250 0.45 -5.38 16.07
N GLU A 251 -0.57 -4.57 16.35
CA GLU A 251 -0.79 -3.98 17.68
C GLU A 251 -1.08 -5.05 18.75
N ARG A 252 -1.84 -6.08 18.39
CA ARG A 252 -2.10 -7.25 19.26
C ARG A 252 -0.84 -8.07 19.53
N GLU A 253 -0.05 -8.35 18.50
CA GLU A 253 1.23 -9.06 18.65
C GLU A 253 2.23 -8.29 19.52
N ALA A 254 2.18 -6.95 19.50
CA ALA A 254 3.01 -6.08 20.32
C ALA A 254 2.61 -6.05 21.82
N GLY A 255 1.58 -6.79 22.22
CA GLY A 255 1.18 -6.96 23.62
C GLY A 255 0.03 -6.06 24.09
N SER A 256 -0.90 -5.70 23.20
CA SER A 256 -2.14 -5.06 23.63
C SER A 256 -2.92 -5.98 24.60
N HIS A 257 -3.61 -5.36 25.56
CA HIS A 257 -4.30 -6.12 26.61
C HIS A 257 -5.52 -6.84 26.02
N PRO A 258 -5.70 -8.17 26.26
CA PRO A 258 -6.69 -8.99 25.56
C PRO A 258 -8.15 -8.63 25.82
N PHE A 259 -8.42 -7.72 26.77
CA PHE A 259 -9.75 -7.26 27.14
C PHE A 259 -10.05 -5.82 26.73
N VAL A 260 -9.11 -5.14 26.07
CA VAL A 260 -9.28 -3.77 25.58
C VAL A 260 -9.31 -3.83 24.06
N LEU A 261 -10.42 -3.40 23.46
CA LEU A 261 -10.49 -3.25 22.01
C LEU A 261 -9.41 -2.27 21.56
N THR A 262 -8.63 -2.64 20.55
CA THR A 262 -7.76 -1.68 19.89
C THR A 262 -8.58 -0.62 19.19
N ILE A 263 -7.92 0.48 18.79
CA ILE A 263 -8.57 1.53 17.99
C ILE A 263 -8.99 0.97 16.62
N GLY A 264 -8.24 -0.01 16.08
CA GLY A 264 -8.57 -0.68 14.82
C GLY A 264 -9.85 -1.49 14.93
N GLU A 265 -9.99 -2.31 15.98
CA GLU A 265 -11.18 -3.10 16.24
C GLU A 265 -12.42 -2.22 16.43
N GLN A 266 -12.31 -1.17 17.25
CA GLN A 266 -13.42 -0.24 17.47
C GLN A 266 -13.87 0.42 16.16
N ALA A 267 -12.91 0.88 15.34
CA ALA A 267 -13.24 1.50 14.06
C ALA A 267 -13.96 0.53 13.11
N LEU A 268 -13.53 -0.74 13.07
CA LEU A 268 -14.18 -1.78 12.26
C LEU A 268 -15.57 -2.14 12.79
N GLN A 269 -15.76 -2.23 14.10
CA GLN A 269 -17.07 -2.45 14.72
C GLN A 269 -18.05 -1.32 14.38
N ASP A 270 -17.62 -0.07 14.54
CA ASP A 270 -18.45 1.11 14.22
C ASP A 270 -18.81 1.14 12.73
N PHE A 271 -17.85 0.82 11.87
CA PHE A 271 -18.07 0.72 10.43
C PHE A 271 -19.08 -0.37 10.08
N VAL A 272 -18.94 -1.58 10.62
CA VAL A 272 -19.86 -2.69 10.38
C VAL A 272 -21.26 -2.41 10.89
N ALA A 273 -21.39 -1.77 12.06
CA ALA A 273 -22.67 -1.34 12.60
C ALA A 273 -23.34 -0.31 11.67
N GLY A 274 -22.59 0.71 11.25
CA GLY A 274 -23.07 1.72 10.30
C GLY A 274 -23.48 1.11 8.96
N LEU A 275 -22.64 0.24 8.39
CA LEU A 275 -22.91 -0.48 7.15
C LEU A 275 -24.19 -1.31 7.28
N SER A 276 -24.33 -2.12 8.33
CA SER A 276 -25.50 -2.98 8.56
C SER A 276 -26.80 -2.18 8.64
N HIS A 277 -26.77 -1.04 9.33
CA HIS A 277 -27.93 -0.15 9.40
C HIS A 277 -28.28 0.47 8.06
N MET A 278 -27.29 0.96 7.33
CA MET A 278 -27.46 1.51 5.98
C MET A 278 -28.02 0.45 5.03
N THR A 279 -27.48 -0.77 5.05
CA THR A 279 -27.98 -1.92 4.28
C THR A 279 -29.44 -2.19 4.60
N ALA A 280 -29.80 -2.29 5.88
CA ALA A 280 -31.18 -2.53 6.30
C ALA A 280 -32.15 -1.45 5.79
N ARG A 281 -31.71 -0.18 5.78
CA ARG A 281 -32.50 0.95 5.27
C ARG A 281 -32.65 0.90 3.76
N TYR A 282 -31.59 0.64 3.01
CA TYR A 282 -31.67 0.50 1.56
C TYR A 282 -32.52 -0.70 1.13
N LEU A 283 -32.44 -1.82 1.85
CA LEU A 283 -33.32 -2.97 1.63
C LEU A 283 -34.78 -2.60 1.86
N GLN A 284 -35.09 -1.83 2.92
CA GLN A 284 -36.45 -1.35 3.19
C GLN A 284 -36.96 -0.44 2.06
N ILE A 285 -36.14 0.52 1.62
CA ILE A 285 -36.47 1.43 0.52
C ILE A 285 -36.71 0.65 -0.77
N ALA A 286 -35.81 -0.30 -1.09
CA ALA A 286 -35.94 -1.17 -2.24
C ALA A 286 -37.24 -1.97 -2.16
N GLU A 287 -37.52 -2.66 -1.05
CA GLU A 287 -38.72 -3.49 -0.87
C GLU A 287 -40.04 -2.71 -1.04
N GLN A 288 -40.08 -1.47 -0.53
CA GLN A 288 -41.27 -0.60 -0.63
C GLN A 288 -41.51 -0.10 -2.06
N ASN A 289 -40.43 0.28 -2.76
CA ASN A 289 -40.54 0.94 -4.07
C ASN A 289 -40.32 -0.02 -5.25
N LEU A 290 -39.98 -1.29 -5.00
CA LEU A 290 -39.61 -2.28 -6.02
C LEU A 290 -40.72 -2.54 -7.02
N LEU A 291 -41.97 -2.59 -6.52
CA LEU A 291 -43.17 -2.99 -7.25
C LEU A 291 -44.06 -1.78 -7.59
N GLU A 292 -43.77 -0.61 -7.00
CA GLU A 292 -44.48 0.61 -7.31
C GLU A 292 -43.99 1.16 -8.65
N GLY A 293 -44.89 1.19 -9.64
CA GLY A 293 -44.63 1.74 -10.98
C GLY A 293 -44.47 3.27 -11.01
N GLY A 294 -44.55 3.95 -9.86
CA GLY A 294 -44.52 5.41 -9.73
C GLY A 294 -43.29 5.99 -9.03
N ALA A 295 -42.43 5.18 -8.40
CA ALA A 295 -41.16 5.69 -7.88
C ALA A 295 -40.23 6.03 -9.07
N PRO A 296 -39.61 7.22 -9.11
CA PRO A 296 -38.75 7.63 -10.22
C PRO A 296 -37.68 6.56 -10.44
N GLY A 297 -37.70 5.91 -11.60
CA GLY A 297 -36.92 4.70 -11.89
C GLY A 297 -35.42 4.85 -11.58
N ALA A 298 -34.88 6.07 -11.70
CA ALA A 298 -33.50 6.40 -11.38
C ALA A 298 -33.13 6.19 -9.89
N PHE A 299 -34.02 6.51 -8.94
CA PHE A 299 -33.72 6.40 -7.51
C PHE A 299 -33.67 4.93 -7.05
N VAL A 300 -34.67 4.13 -7.43
CA VAL A 300 -34.68 2.69 -7.08
C VAL A 300 -33.48 1.97 -7.70
N MET A 301 -33.09 2.32 -8.92
CA MET A 301 -31.89 1.76 -9.55
C MET A 301 -30.61 2.17 -8.81
N SER A 302 -30.50 3.42 -8.34
CA SER A 302 -29.39 3.87 -7.48
C SER A 302 -29.31 3.03 -6.20
N VAL A 303 -30.43 2.81 -5.52
CA VAL A 303 -30.51 1.97 -4.32
C VAL A 303 -30.06 0.53 -4.59
N LEU A 304 -30.50 -0.08 -5.69
CA LEU A 304 -30.08 -1.43 -6.07
C LEU A 304 -28.57 -1.51 -6.40
N GLN A 305 -28.00 -0.49 -7.04
CA GLN A 305 -26.57 -0.39 -7.27
C GLN A 305 -25.75 -0.23 -5.98
N VAL A 306 -26.29 0.48 -4.99
CA VAL A 306 -25.66 0.56 -3.66
C VAL A 306 -25.69 -0.82 -2.99
N LEU A 307 -26.83 -1.52 -3.02
CA LEU A 307 -26.97 -2.86 -2.43
C LEU A 307 -26.03 -3.88 -3.10
N GLU A 308 -25.84 -3.81 -4.42
CA GLU A 308 -24.83 -4.59 -5.15
C GLU A 308 -23.42 -4.40 -4.57
N ARG A 309 -23.02 -3.15 -4.38
CA ARG A 309 -21.69 -2.80 -3.86
C ARG A 309 -21.53 -3.18 -2.39
N VAL A 310 -22.57 -2.99 -1.59
CA VAL A 310 -22.63 -3.45 -0.19
C VAL A 310 -22.42 -4.96 -0.13
N LEU A 311 -23.14 -5.76 -0.91
CA LEU A 311 -22.96 -7.22 -0.94
C LEU A 311 -21.52 -7.62 -1.30
N ARG A 312 -20.87 -6.89 -2.22
CA ARG A 312 -19.46 -7.09 -2.56
C ARG A 312 -18.55 -6.81 -1.35
N VAL A 313 -18.76 -5.70 -0.66
CA VAL A 313 -18.03 -5.35 0.57
C VAL A 313 -18.23 -6.40 1.65
N GLU A 314 -19.48 -6.76 1.95
CA GLU A 314 -19.82 -7.75 2.97
C GLU A 314 -19.14 -9.10 2.70
N ARG A 315 -19.20 -9.58 1.46
CA ARG A 315 -18.58 -10.85 1.05
C ARG A 315 -17.07 -10.87 1.26
N VAL A 316 -16.38 -9.78 0.90
CA VAL A 316 -14.92 -9.69 1.03
C VAL A 316 -14.50 -9.52 2.49
N LEU A 317 -15.27 -8.76 3.27
CA LEU A 317 -14.95 -8.48 4.67
C LEU A 317 -15.28 -9.63 5.62
N GLN A 318 -16.23 -10.49 5.28
CA GLN A 318 -16.66 -11.58 6.16
C GLN A 318 -15.51 -12.43 6.74
N PRO A 319 -14.52 -12.93 5.97
CA PRO A 319 -13.40 -13.66 6.55
C PRO A 319 -12.53 -12.80 7.48
N VAL A 320 -12.34 -11.52 7.17
CA VAL A 320 -11.55 -10.58 8.00
C VAL A 320 -12.26 -10.34 9.33
N LEU A 321 -13.55 -10.01 9.28
CA LEU A 321 -14.35 -9.73 10.47
C LEU A 321 -14.50 -10.95 11.39
N ALA A 322 -14.57 -12.15 10.81
CA ALA A 322 -14.61 -13.40 11.59
C ALA A 322 -13.37 -13.58 12.48
N THR A 323 -12.18 -13.17 12.03
CA THR A 323 -10.96 -13.23 12.88
C THR A 323 -11.01 -12.27 14.08
N LEU A 324 -11.83 -11.24 13.99
CA LEU A 324 -12.04 -10.24 15.03
C LEU A 324 -13.29 -10.51 15.88
N GLY A 325 -14.06 -11.57 15.57
CA GLY A 325 -15.33 -11.86 16.24
C GLY A 325 -16.42 -10.83 15.94
N ILE A 326 -16.32 -10.08 14.83
CA ILE A 326 -17.33 -9.11 14.41
C ILE A 326 -18.31 -9.80 13.46
N GLU A 327 -19.59 -9.77 13.79
CA GLU A 327 -20.64 -10.36 12.97
C GLU A 327 -21.15 -9.38 11.90
N LEU A 328 -21.29 -9.88 10.68
CA LEU A 328 -21.91 -9.18 9.55
C LEU A 328 -22.92 -10.12 8.88
N ASP A 329 -24.20 -9.74 8.88
CA ASP A 329 -25.29 -10.63 8.46
C ASP A 329 -25.51 -10.61 6.93
N HIS A 330 -24.46 -11.01 6.20
CA HIS A 330 -24.48 -11.13 4.75
C HIS A 330 -25.59 -12.07 4.27
N ALA A 331 -25.83 -13.16 5.01
CA ALA A 331 -26.83 -14.16 4.67
C ALA A 331 -28.27 -13.59 4.71
N ALA A 332 -28.60 -12.75 5.70
CA ALA A 332 -29.91 -12.09 5.73
C ALA A 332 -30.07 -11.07 4.61
N THR A 333 -29.02 -10.30 4.28
CA THR A 333 -29.04 -9.37 3.14
C THR A 333 -29.33 -10.12 1.83
N VAL A 334 -28.60 -11.21 1.56
CA VAL A 334 -28.81 -12.07 0.39
C VAL A 334 -30.23 -12.66 0.37
N LYS A 335 -30.72 -13.17 1.51
CA LYS A 335 -32.07 -13.75 1.62
C LYS A 335 -33.16 -12.74 1.27
N ARG A 336 -33.04 -11.50 1.75
CA ARG A 336 -34.00 -10.42 1.43
C ARG A 336 -33.93 -10.05 -0.05
N MET A 337 -32.74 -9.98 -0.63
CA MET A 337 -32.57 -9.74 -2.06
C MET A 337 -33.15 -10.85 -2.95
N LEU A 338 -33.01 -12.12 -2.55
CA LEU A 338 -33.65 -13.26 -3.22
C LEU A 338 -35.19 -13.19 -3.15
N ALA A 339 -35.74 -12.73 -2.03
CA ALA A 339 -37.17 -12.51 -1.89
C ALA A 339 -37.67 -11.39 -2.82
N MET A 340 -36.92 -10.29 -2.93
CA MET A 340 -37.21 -9.20 -3.88
C MET A 340 -37.16 -9.68 -5.34
N ARG A 341 -36.13 -10.45 -5.70
CA ARG A 341 -36.01 -11.10 -7.01
C ARG A 341 -37.25 -11.93 -7.36
N SER A 342 -37.69 -12.77 -6.43
CA SER A 342 -38.85 -13.65 -6.60
C SER A 342 -40.14 -12.86 -6.83
N ARG A 343 -40.32 -11.74 -6.11
CA ARG A 343 -41.47 -10.84 -6.30
C ARG A 343 -41.45 -10.16 -7.68
N LEU A 344 -40.29 -9.70 -8.15
CA LEU A 344 -40.16 -9.09 -9.50
C LEU A 344 -40.45 -10.09 -10.62
N LEU A 345 -39.94 -11.32 -10.51
CA LEU A 345 -40.21 -12.38 -11.48
C LEU A 345 -41.72 -12.67 -11.59
N ALA A 346 -42.43 -12.69 -10.45
CA ALA A 346 -43.87 -12.87 -10.44
C ALA A 346 -44.61 -11.74 -11.17
N VAL A 347 -44.18 -10.48 -11.01
CA VAL A 347 -44.78 -9.31 -11.68
C VAL A 347 -44.50 -9.30 -13.18
N LEU A 348 -43.29 -9.68 -13.60
CA LEU A 348 -42.93 -9.78 -15.02
C LEU A 348 -43.75 -10.85 -15.77
N GLY A 349 -44.29 -11.84 -15.05
CA GLY A 349 -45.25 -12.81 -15.58
C GLY A 349 -46.67 -12.28 -15.76
N THR A 350 -46.94 -11.00 -15.44
CA THR A 350 -48.28 -10.39 -15.53
C THR A 350 -48.38 -9.35 -16.65
N PRO A 351 -49.60 -9.03 -17.15
CA PRO A 351 -49.81 -7.97 -18.15
C PRO A 351 -49.43 -6.55 -17.69
N ARG A 352 -49.16 -6.35 -16.39
CA ARG A 352 -48.77 -5.06 -15.80
C ARG A 352 -47.25 -4.86 -15.79
N ALA A 353 -46.48 -5.79 -16.35
CA ALA A 353 -45.04 -5.70 -16.46
C ALA A 353 -44.61 -4.46 -17.29
N SER A 354 -43.63 -3.73 -16.78
CA SER A 354 -43.02 -2.59 -17.47
C SER A 354 -41.53 -2.85 -17.72
N ARG A 355 -40.90 -2.07 -18.61
CA ARG A 355 -39.45 -2.15 -18.86
C ARG A 355 -38.63 -1.90 -17.59
N ASP A 356 -39.12 -1.05 -16.70
CA ASP A 356 -38.44 -0.74 -15.44
C ASP A 356 -38.37 -1.95 -14.50
N HIS A 357 -39.40 -2.81 -14.51
CA HIS A 357 -39.37 -4.06 -13.73
C HIS A 357 -38.28 -5.02 -14.24
N ALA A 358 -38.04 -5.08 -15.55
CA ALA A 358 -36.99 -5.91 -16.13
C ALA A 358 -35.59 -5.36 -15.79
N ALA A 359 -35.39 -4.04 -15.86
CA ALA A 359 -34.13 -3.40 -15.48
C ALA A 359 -33.81 -3.59 -13.98
N ARG A 360 -34.82 -3.48 -13.11
CA ARG A 360 -34.69 -3.76 -11.66
C ARG A 360 -34.29 -5.21 -11.40
N LEU A 361 -34.90 -6.16 -12.11
CA LEU A 361 -34.54 -7.58 -12.00
C LEU A 361 -33.09 -7.83 -12.43
N GLU A 362 -32.66 -7.25 -13.56
CA GLU A 362 -31.28 -7.35 -14.03
C GLU A 362 -30.28 -6.81 -12.99
N ALA A 363 -30.60 -5.68 -12.34
CA ALA A 363 -29.75 -5.13 -11.28
C ALA A 363 -29.64 -6.09 -10.07
N ILE A 364 -30.75 -6.71 -9.65
CA ILE A 364 -30.72 -7.71 -8.57
C ILE A 364 -29.93 -8.95 -8.98
N ASP A 365 -30.08 -9.42 -10.24
CA ASP A 365 -29.37 -10.58 -10.76
C ASP A 365 -27.86 -10.33 -10.89
N ARG A 366 -27.42 -9.10 -11.18
CA ARG A 366 -26.00 -8.73 -11.11
C ARG A 366 -25.47 -8.70 -9.67
N ALA A 367 -26.29 -8.17 -8.75
CA ALA A 367 -25.94 -8.02 -7.34
C ALA A 367 -25.86 -9.34 -6.57
N LEU A 368 -26.69 -10.31 -6.94
CA LEU A 368 -26.66 -11.68 -6.46
C LEU A 368 -25.74 -12.47 -7.40
N PRO A 369 -24.39 -12.49 -7.20
CA PRO A 369 -23.55 -13.39 -7.98
C PRO A 369 -24.15 -14.79 -7.87
N VAL A 370 -24.23 -15.48 -9.00
CA VAL A 370 -24.76 -16.84 -9.15
C VAL A 370 -24.49 -17.61 -7.86
N VAL A 371 -25.55 -17.83 -7.09
CA VAL A 371 -25.57 -18.82 -6.01
C VAL A 371 -25.43 -20.17 -6.73
N GLY A 372 -24.24 -20.45 -7.23
CA GLY A 372 -23.84 -21.75 -7.74
C GLY A 372 -23.48 -22.58 -6.51
N SER A 373 -24.15 -23.72 -6.31
CA SER A 373 -23.65 -25.00 -6.80
C SER A 373 -22.40 -25.43 -6.06
#